data_AF-A0A2W4QUS3-F1
#
_entry.id   AF-A0A2W4QUS3-F1
#
_cell.length_a   1.000
_cell.length_b   1.000
_cell.length_c   1.000
_cell.angle_alpha   90.00
_cell.angle_beta   90.00
_cell.angle_gamma   90.00
#
_symmetry.space_group_name_H-M   'P 1'
#
loop_
_entity.id
_entity.type
_entity.pdbx_description
1 polymer ?
#
loop_
_entity_poly.entity_id
_entity_poly.type
_entity_poly.pdbx_seq_one_letter_code
_entity_poly.pdbx_strand_id
1 'polypeptide(L)'
;MIPIVFTFLRITIPPFFTATLMSHVPSMLAMLMGPFAAIGVGLGSALGFTIFVGPAIGARALSHALFAWVGNMAWNRGTPLWLVLLIALPFHAAFEMLVVWLMSGSLSMALITLLGTAIHHSMDGVIALGLVAALRRTGVRWFEQPVHS
;
A
#
# COMPACT_ATOMS: atom_id res chain seq x y z
N MET A 1 4.56 -7.16 10.89
CA MET A 1 3.68 -6.73 12.00
C MET A 1 2.22 -6.53 11.56
N ILE A 2 1.98 -5.87 10.41
CA ILE A 2 0.64 -5.55 9.87
C ILE A 2 -0.36 -6.74 9.87
N PRO A 3 -0.01 -7.93 9.32
CA PRO A 3 -0.95 -9.07 9.30
C PRO A 3 -1.18 -9.73 10.67
N ILE A 4 -0.54 -9.23 11.74
CA ILE A 4 -0.69 -9.73 13.12
C ILE A 4 -1.51 -8.75 13.96
N VAL A 5 -1.26 -7.43 13.81
CA VAL A 5 -1.89 -6.39 14.64
C VAL A 5 -3.31 -6.05 14.17
N PHE A 6 -3.54 -5.98 12.86
CA PHE A 6 -4.82 -5.52 12.30
C PHE A 6 -5.73 -6.67 11.84
N THR A 7 -5.51 -7.89 12.34
CA THR A 7 -6.28 -9.09 11.96
C THR A 7 -7.79 -8.92 12.16
N PHE A 8 -8.21 -8.18 13.18
CA PHE A 8 -9.62 -7.88 13.47
C PHE A 8 -10.31 -6.98 12.44
N LEU A 9 -9.53 -6.32 11.57
CA LEU A 9 -10.02 -5.49 10.47
C LEU A 9 -9.89 -6.19 9.11
N ARG A 10 -9.63 -7.51 9.11
CA ARG A 10 -9.45 -8.29 7.88
C ARG A 10 -10.77 -8.82 7.35
N ILE A 11 -11.08 -8.47 6.11
CA ILE A 11 -12.11 -9.09 5.28
C ILE A 11 -11.43 -10.13 4.38
N THR A 12 -11.99 -11.34 4.33
CA THR A 12 -11.49 -12.44 3.49
C THR A 12 -12.60 -12.92 2.57
N ILE A 13 -12.32 -12.94 1.27
CA ILE A 13 -13.15 -13.58 0.25
C ILE A 13 -12.30 -14.70 -0.37
N PRO A 14 -12.54 -15.97 0.01
CA PRO A 14 -11.72 -17.08 -0.44
C PRO A 14 -11.68 -17.25 -1.97
N PRO A 15 -10.60 -17.83 -2.54
CA PRO A 15 -9.38 -18.27 -1.85
C PRO A 15 -8.27 -17.20 -1.79
N PHE A 16 -8.38 -16.13 -2.59
CA PHE A 16 -7.24 -15.27 -2.89
C PHE A 16 -7.38 -13.82 -2.45
N PHE A 17 -8.60 -13.35 -2.16
CA PHE A 17 -8.81 -11.96 -1.78
C PHE A 17 -8.86 -11.80 -0.27
N THR A 18 -8.03 -10.87 0.19
CA THR A 18 -8.02 -10.38 1.57
C THR A 18 -7.77 -8.88 1.53
N ALA A 19 -8.49 -8.15 2.38
CA ALA A 19 -8.29 -6.73 2.63
C ALA A 19 -8.19 -6.54 4.14
N THR A 20 -7.10 -5.96 4.63
CA THR A 20 -6.91 -5.69 6.06
C THR A 20 -6.85 -4.19 6.24
N LEU A 21 -7.87 -3.55 6.82
CA LEU A 21 -7.87 -2.09 6.98
C LEU A 21 -6.59 -1.62 7.68
N MET A 22 -6.07 -0.48 7.25
CA MET A 22 -4.79 0.12 7.66
C MET A 22 -3.52 -0.61 7.18
N SER A 23 -3.64 -1.68 6.37
CA SER A 23 -2.46 -2.44 5.93
C SER A 23 -1.51 -1.66 5.04
N HIS A 24 -1.99 -0.64 4.33
CA HIS A 24 -1.14 0.17 3.46
C HIS A 24 -0.59 1.41 4.15
N VAL A 25 -1.18 1.83 5.27
CA VAL A 25 -0.81 3.08 5.95
C VAL A 25 0.70 3.14 6.25
N PRO A 26 1.37 2.09 6.76
CA PRO A 26 2.82 2.13 6.95
C PRO A 26 3.61 2.38 5.66
N SER A 27 3.25 1.72 4.55
CA SER A 27 3.87 1.94 3.24
C SER A 27 3.57 3.34 2.69
N MET A 28 2.37 3.86 2.94
CA MET A 28 1.96 5.21 2.53
C MET A 28 2.69 6.32 3.28
N LEU A 29 3.02 6.10 4.55
CA LEU A 29 3.90 7.02 5.29
C LEU A 29 5.35 6.88 4.84
N ALA A 30 5.82 5.65 4.65
CA ALA A 30 7.21 5.36 4.31
C ALA A 30 7.62 5.97 2.95
N MET A 31 6.71 6.08 1.99
CA MET A 31 6.99 6.74 0.71
C MET A 31 7.32 8.23 0.84
N LEU A 32 7.00 8.89 1.95
CA LEU A 32 7.35 10.29 2.20
C LEU A 32 8.78 10.44 2.75
N MET A 33 9.36 9.35 3.27
CA MET A 33 10.63 9.33 4.00
C MET A 33 11.85 9.07 3.10
N GLY A 34 11.64 8.73 1.83
CA GLY A 34 12.70 8.43 0.86
C GLY A 34 12.61 7.04 0.24
N PRO A 35 13.39 6.75 -0.81
CA PRO A 35 13.26 5.53 -1.61
C PRO A 35 13.56 4.26 -0.82
N PHE A 36 14.54 4.29 0.09
CA PHE A 36 14.90 3.13 0.92
C PHE A 36 13.77 2.76 1.89
N ALA A 37 13.15 3.75 2.54
CA ALA A 37 12.02 3.51 3.43
C ALA A 37 10.81 2.99 2.64
N ALA A 38 10.49 3.63 1.50
CA ALA A 38 9.39 3.25 0.63
C ALA A 38 9.46 1.76 0.22
N ILE A 39 10.60 1.34 -0.33
CA ILE A 39 10.83 -0.03 -0.79
C ILE A 39 10.95 -0.98 0.39
N GLY A 40 11.75 -0.62 1.40
CA GLY A 40 12.03 -1.49 2.55
C GLY A 40 10.78 -1.86 3.35
N VAL A 41 9.89 -0.89 3.61
CA VAL A 41 8.62 -1.16 4.31
C VAL A 41 7.69 -2.01 3.44
N GLY A 42 7.64 -1.77 2.13
CA GLY A 42 6.87 -2.60 1.20
C GLY A 42 7.34 -4.06 1.17
N LEU A 43 8.65 -4.30 1.09
CA LEU A 43 9.24 -5.64 1.11
C LEU A 43 9.04 -6.32 2.47
N GLY A 44 9.20 -5.59 3.58
CA GLY A 44 8.92 -6.10 4.92
C GLY A 44 7.45 -6.47 5.11
N SER A 45 6.54 -5.72 4.48
CA SER A 45 5.11 -6.04 4.43
C SER A 45 4.88 -7.34 3.67
N ALA A 46 5.43 -7.48 2.45
CA ALA A 46 5.33 -8.70 1.65
C ALA A 46 5.84 -9.93 2.39
N LEU A 47 7.02 -9.84 3.02
CA LEU A 47 7.58 -10.90 3.85
C LEU A 47 6.65 -11.27 5.01
N GLY A 48 6.10 -10.27 5.70
CA GLY A 48 5.13 -10.50 6.77
C GLY A 48 3.87 -11.23 6.28
N PHE A 49 3.30 -10.82 5.15
CA PHE A 49 2.13 -11.49 4.59
C PHE A 49 2.44 -12.93 4.12
N THR A 50 3.62 -13.16 3.54
CA THR A 50 4.08 -14.51 3.18
C THR A 50 4.12 -15.42 4.40
N ILE A 51 4.74 -14.97 5.50
CA ILE A 51 4.95 -15.80 6.71
C ILE A 51 3.64 -16.05 7.45
N PHE A 52 2.79 -15.03 7.62
CA PHE A 52 1.65 -15.09 8.55
C PHE A 52 0.29 -15.32 7.88
N VAL A 53 0.20 -15.23 6.55
CA VAL A 53 -1.06 -15.44 5.80
C VAL A 53 -0.87 -16.49 4.71
N GLY A 54 0.23 -16.41 3.97
CA GLY A 54 0.62 -17.41 2.99
C GLY A 54 1.25 -16.79 1.74
N PRO A 55 1.96 -17.62 0.94
CA PRO A 55 2.77 -17.14 -0.18
C PRO A 55 1.96 -16.42 -1.26
N ALA A 56 0.70 -16.80 -1.49
CA ALA A 56 -0.17 -16.12 -2.45
C ALA A 56 -0.46 -14.67 -2.07
N ILE A 57 -0.76 -14.43 -0.79
CA ILE A 57 -1.03 -13.08 -0.28
C ILE A 57 0.29 -12.29 -0.18
N GLY A 58 1.38 -12.96 0.20
CA GLY A 58 2.72 -12.40 0.19
C GLY A 58 3.17 -11.90 -1.19
N ALA A 59 2.91 -12.68 -2.24
CA ALA A 59 3.21 -12.31 -3.63
C ALA A 59 2.41 -11.06 -4.07
N ARG A 60 1.12 -10.97 -3.70
CA ARG A 60 0.31 -9.76 -3.93
C ARG A 60 0.90 -8.56 -3.20
N ALA A 61 1.30 -8.74 -1.95
CA ALA A 61 1.88 -7.69 -1.10
C ALA A 61 3.26 -7.17 -1.58
N LEU A 62 3.92 -7.80 -2.55
CA LEU A 62 5.07 -7.20 -3.24
C LEU A 62 4.72 -5.88 -3.95
N SER A 63 3.45 -5.73 -4.36
CA SER A 63 2.90 -4.48 -4.88
C SER A 63 3.12 -3.30 -3.92
N HIS A 64 3.23 -3.54 -2.60
CA HIS A 64 3.46 -2.51 -1.61
C HIS A 64 4.80 -1.79 -1.81
N ALA A 65 5.84 -2.52 -2.22
CA ALA A 65 7.13 -1.92 -2.54
C ALA A 65 7.04 -1.10 -3.83
N LEU A 66 6.34 -1.62 -4.84
CA LEU A 66 6.17 -0.95 -6.12
C LEU A 66 5.38 0.36 -5.98
N PHE A 67 4.19 0.34 -5.38
CA PHE A 67 3.37 1.54 -5.28
C PHE A 67 4.02 2.58 -4.35
N ALA A 68 4.71 2.16 -3.29
CA ALA A 68 5.40 3.08 -2.39
C ALA A 68 6.58 3.74 -3.10
N TRP A 69 7.31 3.01 -3.95
CA TRP A 69 8.37 3.59 -4.77
C TRP A 69 7.84 4.61 -5.78
N VAL A 70 6.78 4.27 -6.52
CA VAL A 70 6.11 5.21 -7.44
C VAL A 70 5.61 6.45 -6.69
N GLY A 71 4.99 6.24 -5.53
CA GLY A 71 4.52 7.32 -4.67
C GLY A 71 5.66 8.21 -4.18
N ASN A 72 6.80 7.63 -3.80
CA ASN A 72 8.00 8.39 -3.42
C ASN A 72 8.52 9.24 -4.58
N MET A 73 8.54 8.71 -5.80
CA MET A 73 8.92 9.48 -6.98
C MET A 73 7.99 10.67 -7.23
N ALA A 74 6.68 10.49 -7.11
CA ALA A 74 5.71 11.58 -7.27
C ALA A 74 5.84 12.63 -6.14
N TRP A 75 6.00 12.16 -4.90
CA TRP A 75 6.20 13.01 -3.73
C TRP A 75 7.43 13.91 -3.86
N ASN A 76 8.55 13.32 -4.29
CA ASN A 76 9.81 14.02 -4.54
C ASN A 76 9.77 14.93 -5.78
N ARG A 77 8.61 15.13 -6.41
CA ARG A 77 8.40 16.13 -7.48
C ARG A 77 7.49 17.27 -7.03
N GLY A 78 7.22 17.37 -5.72
CA GLY A 78 6.30 18.37 -5.17
C GLY A 78 4.82 18.00 -5.34
N THR A 79 4.49 16.79 -5.79
CA THR A 79 3.10 16.36 -5.97
C THR A 79 2.38 16.32 -4.60
N PRO A 80 1.19 16.96 -4.45
CA PRO A 80 0.48 16.96 -3.18
C PRO A 80 0.06 15.53 -2.79
N LEU A 81 0.07 15.21 -1.49
CA LEU A 81 -0.07 13.84 -0.98
C LEU A 81 -1.33 13.12 -1.49
N TRP A 82 -2.47 13.80 -1.56
CA TRP A 82 -3.71 13.18 -2.06
C TRP A 82 -3.56 12.67 -3.50
N LEU A 83 -2.81 13.40 -4.34
CA LEU A 83 -2.56 13.02 -5.73
C LEU A 83 -1.47 11.95 -5.81
N VAL A 84 -0.49 11.96 -4.90
CA VAL A 84 0.50 10.86 -4.77
C VAL A 84 -0.21 9.54 -4.49
N LEU A 85 -1.16 9.52 -3.55
CA LEU A 85 -1.96 8.33 -3.23
C LEU A 85 -2.79 7.88 -4.45
N LEU A 86 -3.41 8.81 -5.17
CA LEU A 86 -4.17 8.51 -6.38
C LEU A 86 -3.29 7.96 -7.51
N ILE A 87 -2.07 8.48 -7.68
CA ILE A 87 -1.09 7.97 -8.66
C ILE A 87 -0.61 6.58 -8.27
N ALA A 88 -0.42 6.28 -6.99
CA ALA A 88 0.03 4.98 -6.51
C ALA A 88 -1.03 3.88 -6.67
N LEU A 89 -2.31 4.24 -6.54
CA LEU A 89 -3.46 3.33 -6.60
C LEU A 89 -3.46 2.38 -7.82
N PRO A 90 -3.34 2.84 -9.08
CA PRO A 90 -3.36 1.93 -10.24
C PRO A 90 -2.20 0.94 -10.22
N PHE A 91 -1.01 1.33 -9.79
CA PHE A 91 0.14 0.40 -9.68
C PHE A 91 -0.11 -0.67 -8.63
N HIS A 92 -0.76 -0.30 -7.52
CA HIS A 92 -1.12 -1.25 -6.49
C HIS A 92 -2.19 -2.24 -6.97
N ALA A 93 -3.34 -1.73 -7.41
CA ALA A 93 -4.49 -2.54 -7.76
C ALA A 93 -4.25 -3.41 -9.01
N ALA A 94 -3.58 -2.88 -10.04
CA ALA A 94 -3.26 -3.63 -11.25
C ALA A 94 -2.23 -4.74 -10.99
N PHE A 95 -1.24 -4.49 -10.12
CA PHE A 95 -0.28 -5.53 -9.76
C PHE A 95 -0.96 -6.67 -9.02
N GLU A 96 -1.79 -6.37 -8.02
CA GLU A 96 -2.51 -7.43 -7.30
C GLU A 96 -3.48 -8.20 -8.20
N MET A 97 -4.19 -7.50 -9.10
CA MET A 97 -5.03 -8.11 -10.13
C MET A 97 -4.21 -9.10 -10.97
N LEU A 98 -3.04 -8.68 -11.47
CA LEU A 98 -2.18 -9.52 -12.30
C LEU A 98 -1.72 -10.76 -11.53
N VAL A 99 -1.26 -10.62 -10.29
CA VAL A 99 -0.85 -11.75 -9.44
C VAL A 99 -2.01 -12.72 -9.24
N VAL A 100 -3.20 -12.23 -8.86
CA VAL A 100 -4.37 -13.10 -8.65
C VAL A 100 -4.79 -13.78 -9.95
N TRP A 101 -4.75 -13.09 -11.08
CA TRP A 101 -5.08 -13.68 -12.37
C TRP A 101 -4.11 -14.81 -12.74
N LEU A 102 -2.80 -14.57 -12.62
CA LEU A 102 -1.77 -15.57 -12.90
C LEU A 102 -1.86 -16.79 -11.99
N MET A 103 -2.23 -16.60 -10.72
CA MET A 103 -2.33 -17.69 -9.76
C MET A 103 -3.63 -18.49 -9.84
N SER A 104 -4.75 -17.83 -10.18
CA SER A 104 -6.07 -18.44 -10.14
C SER A 104 -6.62 -18.83 -11.52
N GLY A 105 -6.11 -18.25 -12.59
CA GLY A 105 -6.68 -18.33 -13.94
C GLY A 105 -8.05 -17.64 -14.09
N SER A 106 -8.60 -17.05 -13.01
CA SER A 106 -9.96 -16.52 -12.97
C SER A 106 -9.96 -15.01 -13.18
N LEU A 107 -10.51 -14.57 -14.32
CA LEU A 107 -10.72 -13.15 -14.59
C LEU A 107 -11.68 -12.52 -13.57
N SER A 108 -12.74 -13.23 -13.17
CA SER A 108 -13.69 -12.74 -12.17
C SER A 108 -13.00 -12.45 -10.84
N MET A 109 -12.14 -13.36 -10.35
CA MET A 109 -11.39 -13.14 -9.11
C MET A 109 -10.36 -12.02 -9.24
N ALA A 110 -9.73 -11.88 -10.41
CA ALA A 110 -8.81 -10.79 -10.68
C ALA A 110 -9.52 -9.42 -10.63
N LEU A 111 -10.71 -9.31 -11.23
CA LEU A 111 -11.52 -8.09 -11.21
C LEU A 111 -12.07 -7.76 -9.82
N ILE A 112 -12.49 -8.77 -9.05
CA ILE A 112 -12.87 -8.60 -7.63
C ILE A 112 -11.68 -8.05 -6.84
N THR A 113 -10.48 -8.60 -7.06
CA THR A 113 -9.26 -8.13 -6.41
C THR A 113 -8.93 -6.70 -6.83
N LEU A 114 -8.99 -6.37 -8.12
CA LEU A 114 -8.74 -5.02 -8.62
C LEU A 114 -9.62 -3.99 -7.88
N LEU A 115 -10.94 -4.23 -7.85
CA LEU A 115 -11.89 -3.30 -7.25
C LEU A 115 -11.74 -3.26 -5.72
N GLY A 116 -11.63 -4.42 -5.08
CA GLY A 116 -11.46 -4.52 -3.63
C GLY A 116 -10.18 -3.83 -3.15
N THR A 117 -9.07 -4.01 -3.88
CA THR A 117 -7.79 -3.36 -3.59
C THR A 117 -7.86 -1.86 -3.82
N ALA A 118 -8.54 -1.39 -4.86
CA ALA A 118 -8.74 0.05 -5.09
C ALA A 118 -9.54 0.72 -3.95
N ILE A 119 -10.63 0.10 -3.51
CA ILE A 119 -11.45 0.60 -2.39
C ILE A 119 -10.62 0.62 -1.11
N HIS A 120 -9.97 -0.51 -0.79
CA HIS A 120 -9.18 -0.67 0.42
C HIS A 120 -7.99 0.30 0.48
N HIS A 121 -7.25 0.46 -0.63
CA HIS A 121 -6.18 1.46 -0.75
C HIS A 121 -6.71 2.88 -0.57
N SER A 122 -7.89 3.20 -1.09
CA SER A 122 -8.50 4.52 -0.93
C SER A 122 -8.86 4.82 0.53
N MET A 123 -9.44 3.84 1.24
CA MET A 123 -9.74 3.96 2.66
C MET A 123 -8.48 4.19 3.50
N ASP A 124 -7.43 3.40 3.25
CA ASP A 124 -6.13 3.57 3.90
C ASP A 124 -5.50 4.93 3.55
N GLY A 125 -5.69 5.42 2.32
CA GLY A 125 -5.25 6.73 1.87
C GLY A 125 -5.88 7.87 2.65
N VAL A 126 -7.19 7.79 2.93
CA VAL A 126 -7.88 8.78 3.79
C VAL A 126 -7.29 8.80 5.20
N ILE A 127 -7.02 7.61 5.76
CA ILE A 127 -6.37 7.48 7.08
C ILE A 127 -4.97 8.07 7.04
N ALA A 128 -4.18 7.78 6.00
CA ALA A 128 -2.83 8.31 5.82
C ALA A 128 -2.83 9.84 5.71
N LEU A 129 -3.77 10.44 4.98
CA LEU A 129 -3.94 11.89 4.90
C LEU A 129 -4.18 12.53 6.28
N GLY A 130 -5.12 11.98 7.05
CA GLY A 130 -5.42 12.45 8.40
C GLY A 130 -4.21 12.31 9.34
N LEU A 131 -3.51 11.18 9.26
CA LEU A 131 -2.33 10.92 10.09
C LEU A 131 -1.16 11.84 9.73
N VAL A 132 -0.89 12.07 8.45
CA VAL A 132 0.15 13.03 8.01
C VAL A 132 -0.20 14.45 8.45
N ALA A 133 -1.47 14.85 8.35
CA ALA A 133 -1.92 16.16 8.81
C ALA A 133 -1.68 16.35 10.32
N ALA A 134 -1.89 15.31 11.13
CA ALA A 134 -1.58 15.33 12.56
C ALA A 134 -0.07 15.34 12.82
N LEU A 135 0.70 14.48 12.15
CA LEU A 135 2.14 14.31 12.36
C LEU A 135 2.94 15.54 11.98
N ARG A 136 2.52 16.30 10.97
CA ARG A 136 3.18 17.58 10.60
C ARG A 136 3.19 18.61 11.74
N ARG A 137 2.25 18.52 12.68
CA ARG A 137 2.20 19.43 13.84
C ARG A 137 3.26 19.12 14.89
N THR A 138 3.97 17.99 14.77
CA THR A 138 4.97 17.54 15.75
C THR A 138 6.39 18.05 15.47
N GLY A 139 6.62 18.71 14.33
CA GLY A 139 7.94 19.17 13.90
C GLY A 139 8.82 18.10 13.24
N VAL A 140 8.31 16.88 13.03
CA VAL A 140 9.01 15.83 12.28
C VAL A 140 9.02 16.15 10.78
N ARG A 141 10.22 16.34 10.24
CA ARG A 141 10.45 16.78 8.85
C ARG A 141 10.21 15.71 7.79
N TRP A 142 10.05 14.44 8.18
CA TRP A 142 9.81 13.33 7.24
C TRP A 142 8.51 13.47 6.44
N PHE A 143 7.59 14.33 6.88
CA PHE A 143 6.29 14.54 6.24
C PHE A 143 6.21 15.88 5.48
N GLU A 144 7.35 16.56 5.35
CA GLU A 144 7.54 17.76 4.54
C GLU A 144 8.04 17.34 3.15
N GLN A 145 7.62 18.06 2.11
CA GLN A 145 8.16 17.82 0.78
C GLN A 145 9.63 18.29 0.74
N PRO A 146 10.49 17.60 -0.03
CA PRO A 146 11.84 18.09 -0.29
C PRO A 146 11.80 19.50 -0.89
N VAL A 147 12.69 20.38 -0.44
CA VAL A 147 12.86 21.70 -1.07
C VAL A 147 13.61 21.48 -2.37
N HIS A 148 12.97 21.74 -3.51
CA HIS A 148 13.65 21.77 -4.81
C HIS A 148 14.35 23.12 -4.94
N SER A 149 15.67 23.13 -4.72
CA SER A 149 16.56 24.26 -5.00
C SER A 149 16.96 24.31 -6.46
#